data_AF-A0A7X5XCM1-F1
#
_entry.id   AF-A0A7X5XCM1-F1
#
_cell.length_a   1.000
_cell.length_b   1.000
_cell.length_c   1.000
_cell.angle_alpha   90.00
_cell.angle_beta   90.00
_cell.angle_gamma   90.00
#
_symmetry.space_group_name_H-M   'P 1'
#
loop_
_entity.id
_entity.type
_entity.pdbx_description
1 polymer ?
#
loop_
_entity_poly.entity_id
_entity_poly.type
_entity_poly.pdbx_seq_one_letter_code
_entity_poly.pdbx_strand_id
1 'polypeptide(L)' 'MRPTPTQQPGLLTTPSTDQANEAIRVFLRARAGRALRPSERAEYSRLLKVYTRALRCELEKAA' A
#
# COMPACT_ATOMS: atom_id res chain seq x y z
N MET A 1 26.56 -20.71 -4.09
CA MET A 1 25.74 -19.66 -4.74
C MET A 1 24.38 -19.64 -4.07
N ARG A 2 23.93 -18.49 -3.55
CA ARG A 2 22.65 -18.35 -2.85
C ARG A 2 21.61 -17.91 -3.88
N PRO A 3 20.47 -18.60 -4.06
CA PRO A 3 19.46 -18.14 -4.99
C PRO A 3 18.87 -16.83 -4.45
N THR A 4 19.00 -15.78 -5.26
CA THR A 4 18.31 -14.50 -5.06
C THR A 4 16.81 -14.77 -4.96
N PRO A 5 16.08 -14.24 -3.95
CA PRO A 5 14.63 -14.31 -3.97
C PRO A 5 14.15 -13.41 -5.12
N THR A 6 13.87 -14.04 -6.26
CA THR A 6 13.18 -13.39 -7.37
C THR A 6 11.82 -12.96 -6.84
N GLN A 7 11.65 -11.66 -6.55
CA GLN A 7 10.33 -11.07 -6.39
C GLN A 7 9.59 -11.32 -7.71
N GLN A 8 8.69 -12.29 -7.72
CA GLN A 8 7.76 -12.47 -8.83
C GLN A 8 7.03 -11.14 -9.05
N PRO A 9 6.99 -10.61 -10.28
CA PRO A 9 6.07 -9.54 -10.62
C PRO A 9 4.68 -10.12 -10.42
N GLY A 10 4.06 -9.76 -9.29
CA GLY A 10 2.74 -10.25 -8.92
C GLY A 10 1.78 -10.01 -10.08
N LEU A 11 1.04 -11.05 -10.43
CA LEU A 11 -0.18 -10.94 -11.23
C LEU A 11 -0.91 -9.65 -10.85
N LEU A 12 -1.47 -8.97 -11.87
CA LEU A 12 -2.28 -7.74 -11.84
C LEU A 12 -3.52 -7.87 -10.92
N THR A 13 -3.29 -8.21 -9.67
CA THR A 13 -4.25 -8.38 -8.59
C THR A 13 -4.24 -7.06 -7.84
N THR A 14 -5.44 -6.53 -7.62
CA THR A 14 -5.61 -5.41 -6.68
C THR A 14 -4.92 -5.78 -5.36
N PRO A 15 -4.06 -4.91 -4.80
CA PRO A 15 -3.38 -5.21 -3.56
C PRO A 15 -4.40 -5.53 -2.47
N SER A 16 -4.10 -6.51 -1.61
CA SER A 16 -4.93 -6.79 -0.43
C SER A 16 -4.93 -5.59 0.52
N THR A 17 -5.90 -5.55 1.43
CA THR A 17 -5.98 -4.51 2.46
C THR A 17 -4.68 -4.42 3.27
N ASP A 18 -4.08 -5.56 3.62
CA ASP A 18 -2.81 -5.62 4.35
C ASP A 18 -1.64 -5.04 3.56
N GLN A 19 -1.52 -5.37 2.27
CA GLN A 19 -0.45 -4.82 1.43
C GLN A 19 -0.58 -3.30 1.28
N ALA A 20 -1.81 -2.80 1.09
CA ALA A 20 -2.06 -1.38 1.01
C ALA A 20 -1.77 -0.66 2.34
N ASN A 21 -2.10 -1.30 3.47
CA ASN A 21 -1.84 -0.77 4.80
C ASN A 21 -0.33 -0.74 5.14
N GLU A 22 0.42 -1.78 4.77
CA GLU A 22 1.88 -1.80 4.94
C GLU A 22 2.56 -0.72 4.09
N ALA A 23 2.10 -0.50 2.85
CA ALA A 23 2.61 0.60 2.03
C ALA A 23 2.40 1.97 2.69
N ILE A 24 1.23 2.20 3.32
CA ILE A 24 0.96 3.40 4.12
C ILE A 24 1.92 3.51 5.31
N ARG A 25 2.11 2.43 6.07
CA ARG A 25 3.01 2.41 7.24
C ARG A 25 4.45 2.74 6.86
N VAL A 26 4.96 2.12 5.79
CA VAL A 26 6.30 2.39 5.26
C VAL A 26 6.42 3.85 4.81
N PHE A 27 5.42 4.36 4.10
CA PHE A 27 5.40 5.75 3.64
C PHE A 27 5.47 6.76 4.79
N LEU A 28 4.68 6.54 5.85
CA LEU A 28 4.66 7.42 7.02
C LEU A 28 5.92 7.27 7.87
N ARG A 29 6.43 6.05 8.03
CA ARG A 29 7.67 5.80 8.80
C ARG A 29 8.87 6.52 8.20
N ALA A 30 9.00 6.53 6.87
CA ALA A 30 10.07 7.26 6.17
C ALA A 30 9.99 8.79 6.36
N ARG A 31 8.87 9.30 6.89
CA ARG A 31 8.58 10.73 7.08
C ARG A 31 8.25 11.06 8.53
N ALA A 32 8.58 10.16 9.46
CA ALA A 32 8.32 10.34 10.87
C ALA A 32 8.98 11.62 11.40
N GLY A 33 8.29 12.32 12.29
CA GLY A 33 8.82 13.52 12.94
C GLY A 33 8.74 14.81 12.12
N ARG A 34 8.09 14.81 10.94
CA ARG A 34 7.81 16.06 10.20
C ARG A 34 6.46 16.03 9.49
N ALA A 35 5.95 17.22 9.18
CA ALA A 35 4.77 17.38 8.34
C ALA A 35 5.02 16.90 6.89
N LEU A 36 3.96 16.38 6.27
CA LEU A 36 3.96 16.01 4.85
C LEU A 36 3.93 17.25 3.96
N ARG A 37 4.85 17.30 2.99
CA ARG A 37 4.85 18.30 1.92
C ARG A 37 3.64 18.10 1.00
N PRO A 38 3.25 19.11 0.21
CA PRO A 38 2.09 19.00 -0.71
C PRO A 38 2.13 17.76 -1.62
N SER A 39 3.27 17.45 -2.22
CA SER A 39 3.45 16.25 -3.06
C SER A 39 3.29 14.95 -2.26
N GLU A 40 3.76 14.92 -1.02
CA GLU A 40 3.65 13.76 -0.15
C GLU A 40 2.22 13.55 0.33
N ARG A 41 1.45 14.62 0.53
CA ARG A 41 0.00 14.52 0.80
C ARG A 41 -0.75 13.94 -0.40
N ALA A 42 -0.36 14.32 -1.62
CA ALA A 42 -0.94 13.75 -2.83
C ALA A 42 -0.67 12.23 -2.92
N GLU A 43 0.58 11.81 -2.64
CA GLU A 43 0.93 10.38 -2.64
C GLU A 43 0.22 9.62 -1.50
N TYR A 44 0.17 10.20 -0.31
CA TYR A 44 -0.58 9.62 0.81
C TYR A 44 -2.07 9.44 0.48
N SER A 45 -2.68 10.43 -0.19
CA SER A 45 -4.07 10.34 -0.65
C SER A 45 -4.26 9.23 -1.69
N ARG A 46 -3.26 9.01 -2.56
CA ARG A 46 -3.27 7.89 -3.51
C ARG A 46 -3.22 6.55 -2.79
N LEU A 47 -2.35 6.41 -1.79
CA LEU A 47 -2.27 5.19 -0.96
C LEU A 47 -3.59 4.92 -0.22
N LEU A 48 -4.23 5.95 0.35
CA LEU A 48 -5.55 5.81 0.99
C LEU A 48 -6.65 5.35 0.02
N LYS A 49 -6.65 5.84 -1.22
CA LYS A 49 -7.61 5.38 -2.25
C LYS A 49 -7.41 3.90 -2.58
N VAL A 50 -6.16 3.45 -2.68
CA VAL A 50 -5.83 2.04 -2.91
C VAL A 50 -6.32 1.17 -1.74
N TYR A 51 -6.01 1.57 -0.50
CA TYR A 51 -6.48 0.87 0.70
C TYR A 51 -8.01 0.80 0.77
N THR A 52 -8.70 1.92 0.51
CA THR A 52 -10.17 1.97 0.54
C THR A 52 -10.79 1.04 -0.50
N ARG A 53 -10.19 0.95 -1.69
CA ARG A 53 -10.65 0.03 -2.75
C ARG A 53 -10.44 -1.42 -2.35
N ALA A 54 -9.28 -1.75 -1.77
CA ALA A 54 -8.99 -3.09 -1.28
C ALA A 54 -9.98 -3.51 -0.19
N LEU A 55 -10.22 -2.62 0.77
CA LEU A 55 -11.17 -2.85 1.87
C LEU A 55 -12.59 -3.11 1.36
N ARG A 56 -13.07 -2.33 0.38
CA ARG A 56 -14.39 -2.56 -0.24
C ARG A 56 -14.48 -3.92 -0.92
N CYS A 57 -13.47 -4.31 -1.70
CA CYS A 57 -13.44 -5.61 -2.34
C CYS A 57 -13.42 -6.77 -1.33
N GLU A 58 -12.74 -6.62 -0.19
CA GLU A 58 -12.75 -7.65 0.86
C GLU A 58 -14.10 -7.73 1.56
N LEU A 59 -14.74 -6.60 1.85
CA LEU A 59 -16.10 -6.56 2.41
C LEU A 59 -17.13 -7.19 1.47
N GLU A 60 -17.05 -6.91 0.16
CA GLU A 60 -17.91 -7.53 -0.85
C GLU A 60 -17.74 -9.05 -0.94
N LYS A 61 -16.55 -9.58 -0.65
CA LYS A 61 -16.29 -11.04 -0.63
C LYS A 61 -16.75 -11.72 0.66
N ALA A 62 -16.92 -10.96 1.73
CA ALA A 62 -17.32 -11.46 3.05
C ALA A 62 -18.84 -11.40 3.28
N ALA A 63 -19.60 -10.81 2.34
CA ALA A 63 -21.06 -10.72 2.32
C ALA A 63 -21.67 -11.89 1.53
#